data_AF-A0AAV0UGN2-F1
#
_entry.id   AF-A0AAV0UGN2-F1
#
_cell.length_a   1.000
_cell.length_b   1.000
_cell.length_c   1.000
_cell.angle_alpha   90.00
_cell.angle_beta   90.00
_cell.angle_gamma   90.00
#
_symmetry.space_group_name_H-M   'P 1'
#
loop_
_entity.id
_entity.type
_entity.pdbx_description
1 polymer ?
#
loop_
_entity_poly.entity_id
_entity_poly.type
_entity_poly.pdbx_seq_one_letter_code
_entity_poly.pdbx_strand_id
1 'polypeptide(L)'
;MRNHQEHLKLEIDSKRHHVVDELSEKLLKISFGEPTDSTLNALPPITSVRELTKELPCLCNEVFHVLGPFNLEATYQRALARELRDRGVTVLSEVEIPIEYKGQRIATRRVDLYLKLDKPVILELKAVVTGLKTEHLKQLKFYMTYFKVTEGYLINFPHVTGFPDGQQRALPRARVTTERWTWCQ
;
A
#
# COMPACT_ATOMS: atom_id res chain seq x y z
N MET A 1 -3.59 6.16 46.61
CA MET A 1 -2.62 5.55 45.66
C MET A 1 -3.27 5.35 44.27
N ARG A 2 -3.72 6.42 43.59
CA ARG A 2 -4.36 6.32 42.24
C ARG A 2 -3.75 7.23 41.15
N ASN A 3 -2.85 8.17 41.47
CA ASN A 3 -2.39 9.18 40.48
C ASN A 3 -1.17 8.76 39.63
N HIS A 4 -0.39 7.75 40.04
CA HIS A 4 0.85 7.42 39.31
C HIS A 4 0.60 6.58 38.04
N GLN A 5 -0.40 5.69 38.08
CA GLN A 5 -0.75 4.87 36.91
C GLN A 5 -1.47 5.66 35.81
N GLU A 6 -2.24 6.69 36.16
CA GLU A 6 -2.92 7.55 35.19
C GLU A 6 -1.93 8.46 34.45
N HIS A 7 -0.94 9.02 35.16
CA HIS A 7 0.11 9.85 34.55
C HIS A 7 0.97 9.06 33.56
N LEU A 8 1.36 7.84 33.93
CA LEU A 8 2.09 6.93 33.04
C LEU A 8 1.28 6.53 31.80
N LYS A 9 -0.04 6.35 31.94
CA LYS A 9 -0.92 6.00 30.83
C LYS A 9 -1.07 7.16 29.83
N LEU A 10 -1.16 8.39 30.34
CA LEU A 10 -1.21 9.62 29.52
C LEU A 10 0.12 9.87 28.78
N GLU A 11 1.26 9.63 29.42
CA GLU A 11 2.58 9.71 28.77
C GLU A 11 2.77 8.64 27.69
N ILE A 12 2.27 7.42 27.92
CA ILE A 12 2.33 6.33 26.93
C ILE A 12 1.41 6.61 25.74
N ASP A 13 0.19 7.13 25.97
CA ASP A 13 -0.74 7.46 24.87
C ASP A 13 -0.31 8.70 24.07
N SER A 14 0.34 9.67 24.73
CA SER A 14 0.96 10.83 24.06
C SER A 14 2.16 10.42 23.20
N LYS A 15 3.07 9.57 23.74
CA LYS A 15 4.19 9.02 22.96
C LYS A 15 3.72 8.11 21.82
N ARG A 16 2.63 7.36 22.00
CA ARG A 16 2.02 6.55 20.93
C ARG A 16 1.43 7.40 19.81
N HIS A 17 0.75 8.51 20.13
CA HIS A 17 0.25 9.43 19.12
C HIS A 17 1.38 10.02 18.29
N HIS A 18 2.41 10.56 18.94
CA HIS A 18 3.55 11.18 18.25
C HIS A 18 4.25 10.23 17.27
N VAL A 19 4.47 8.97 17.65
CA VAL A 19 5.12 7.96 16.77
C VAL A 19 4.19 7.53 15.62
N VAL A 20 2.88 7.54 15.82
CA VAL A 20 1.90 7.22 14.75
C VAL A 20 1.84 8.37 13.74
N ASP A 21 1.92 9.62 14.19
CA ASP A 21 1.89 10.80 13.33
C ASP A 21 3.18 10.91 12.51
N GLU A 22 4.35 10.73 13.15
CA GLU A 22 5.67 10.78 12.50
C GLU A 22 5.88 9.65 11.46
N LEU A 23 5.22 8.50 11.65
CA LEU A 23 5.20 7.40 10.68
C LEU A 23 4.10 7.56 9.61
N SER A 24 3.06 8.35 9.88
CA SER A 24 2.03 8.71 8.90
C SER A 24 2.56 9.72 7.88
N GLU A 25 3.55 10.53 8.24
CA GLU A 25 4.25 11.45 7.32
C GLU A 25 5.21 10.74 6.35
N LYS A 26 5.66 9.51 6.65
CA LYS A 26 6.48 8.67 5.75
C LYS A 26 5.67 7.75 4.84
N LEU A 27 4.34 7.76 4.93
CA LEU A 27 3.46 6.99 4.05
C LEU A 27 3.25 7.74 2.74
N LEU A 28 3.81 7.22 1.65
CA LEU A 28 3.53 7.68 0.29
C LEU A 28 2.06 7.39 -0.06
N LYS A 29 1.21 8.40 0.10
CA LYS A 29 -0.18 8.39 -0.39
C LYS A 29 -0.14 8.56 -1.91
N ILE A 30 -0.39 7.48 -2.62
CA ILE A 30 -0.36 7.44 -4.08
C ILE A 30 -1.80 7.62 -4.60
N SER A 31 -2.02 8.62 -5.47
CA SER A 31 -3.26 8.80 -6.23
C SER A 31 -2.97 8.75 -7.73
N PHE A 32 -3.92 8.23 -8.50
CA PHE A 32 -3.71 7.71 -9.85
C PHE A 32 -4.10 8.70 -10.97
N GLY A 33 -3.38 8.66 -12.11
CA GLY A 33 -3.52 9.57 -13.29
C GLY A 33 -4.08 8.89 -14.55
N GLU A 34 -3.94 9.48 -15.74
CA GLU A 34 -4.48 8.91 -17.00
C GLU A 34 -3.52 7.87 -17.64
N PRO A 35 -4.01 6.91 -18.44
CA PRO A 35 -3.18 5.89 -19.10
C PRO A 35 -2.35 6.52 -20.24
N THR A 36 -1.07 6.16 -20.33
CA THR A 36 -0.22 6.50 -21.46
C THR A 36 -0.22 5.36 -22.48
N ASP A 37 -0.50 5.73 -23.73
CA ASP A 37 -0.59 4.86 -24.91
C ASP A 37 0.59 3.88 -25.04
N SER A 38 0.29 2.58 -24.97
CA SER A 38 1.23 1.48 -24.81
C SER A 38 1.74 0.93 -26.16
N THR A 39 2.36 1.77 -26.98
CA THR A 39 3.05 1.31 -28.19
C THR A 39 4.57 1.50 -28.10
N LEU A 40 5.28 0.35 -28.07
CA LEU A 40 6.65 0.15 -28.53
C LEU A 40 7.75 0.98 -27.85
N ASN A 41 7.91 0.81 -26.54
CA ASN A 41 9.21 0.79 -25.89
C ASN A 41 9.07 -0.06 -24.63
N ALA A 42 9.86 -1.14 -24.51
CA ALA A 42 9.94 -1.86 -23.24
C ALA A 42 10.46 -0.85 -22.21
N LEU A 43 9.56 -0.35 -21.35
CA LEU A 43 9.93 0.59 -20.31
C LEU A 43 11.12 0.01 -19.53
N PRO A 44 12.12 0.83 -19.14
CA PRO A 44 13.34 0.33 -18.54
C PRO A 44 13.05 -0.46 -17.26
N PRO A 45 13.67 -1.62 -17.04
CA PRO A 45 13.33 -2.49 -15.92
C PRO A 45 13.51 -1.75 -14.58
N ILE A 46 12.63 -2.05 -13.62
CA ILE A 46 12.72 -1.49 -12.27
C ILE A 46 13.75 -2.31 -11.51
N THR A 47 14.89 -1.71 -11.22
CA THR A 47 16.03 -2.39 -10.57
C THR A 47 16.29 -1.90 -9.15
N SER A 48 15.81 -0.69 -8.82
CA SER A 48 16.01 -0.05 -7.52
C SER A 48 14.72 0.39 -6.83
N VAL A 49 14.75 0.52 -5.51
CA VAL A 49 13.63 1.10 -4.74
C VAL A 49 13.31 2.51 -5.22
N ARG A 50 14.31 3.31 -5.60
CA ARG A 50 14.09 4.68 -6.09
C ARG A 50 13.27 4.71 -7.38
N GLU A 51 13.51 3.77 -8.28
CA GLU A 51 12.72 3.62 -9.51
C GLU A 51 11.32 3.11 -9.18
N LEU A 52 11.22 2.09 -8.31
CA LEU A 52 9.93 1.58 -7.85
C LEU A 52 9.06 2.70 -7.27
N THR A 53 9.61 3.56 -6.40
CA THR A 53 8.87 4.67 -5.80
C THR A 53 8.25 5.61 -6.84
N LYS A 54 8.95 5.82 -7.96
CA LYS A 54 8.47 6.71 -9.04
C LYS A 54 7.42 6.04 -9.91
N GLU A 55 7.61 4.75 -10.21
CA GLU A 55 6.81 4.00 -11.18
C GLU A 55 5.56 3.36 -10.57
N LEU A 56 5.61 3.01 -9.27
CA LEU A 56 4.52 2.33 -8.57
C LEU A 56 3.16 3.03 -8.70
N PRO A 57 3.05 4.38 -8.63
CA PRO A 57 1.82 5.09 -8.96
C PRO A 57 1.25 4.77 -10.34
N CYS A 58 2.08 4.78 -11.37
CA CYS A 58 1.66 4.53 -12.75
C CYS A 58 1.22 3.07 -12.92
N LEU A 59 1.93 2.11 -12.33
CA LEU A 59 1.57 0.69 -12.38
C LEU A 59 0.23 0.42 -11.70
N CYS A 60 0.03 0.95 -10.50
CA CYS A 60 -1.23 0.81 -9.79
C CYS A 60 -2.40 1.51 -10.52
N ASN A 61 -2.13 2.65 -11.19
CA ASN A 61 -3.12 3.29 -12.04
C ASN A 61 -3.53 2.39 -13.21
N GLU A 62 -2.55 1.82 -13.92
CA GLU A 62 -2.81 0.92 -15.04
C GLU A 62 -3.69 -0.27 -14.61
N VAL A 63 -3.32 -0.90 -13.48
CA VAL A 63 -4.13 -1.98 -12.88
C VAL A 63 -5.56 -1.53 -12.60
N PHE A 64 -5.75 -0.36 -12.00
CA PHE A 64 -7.09 0.13 -11.68
C PHE A 64 -7.88 0.57 -12.91
N HIS A 65 -7.21 1.11 -13.93
CA HIS A 65 -7.81 1.49 -15.21
C HIS A 65 -8.35 0.27 -15.95
N VAL A 66 -7.54 -0.81 -16.01
CA VAL A 66 -7.91 -2.04 -16.71
C VAL A 66 -8.98 -2.83 -15.96
N LEU A 67 -8.82 -2.99 -14.63
CA LEU A 67 -9.76 -3.81 -13.85
C LEU A 67 -11.04 -3.06 -13.46
N GLY A 68 -10.94 -1.75 -13.26
CA GLY A 68 -12.00 -0.94 -12.68
C GLY A 68 -12.30 -1.28 -11.22
N PRO A 69 -13.25 -0.55 -10.59
CA PRO A 69 -13.66 -0.77 -9.21
C PRO A 69 -14.38 -2.11 -9.02
N PHE A 70 -14.69 -2.46 -7.76
CA PHE A 70 -15.47 -3.66 -7.36
C PHE A 70 -14.76 -5.01 -7.46
N ASN A 71 -13.48 -5.04 -7.84
CA ASN A 71 -12.68 -6.24 -7.79
C ASN A 71 -12.22 -6.61 -6.38
N LEU A 72 -12.05 -7.91 -6.12
CA LEU A 72 -11.47 -8.40 -4.86
C LEU A 72 -10.02 -7.92 -4.71
N GLU A 73 -9.58 -7.70 -3.47
CA GLU A 73 -8.18 -7.35 -3.12
C GLU A 73 -7.17 -8.29 -3.78
N ALA A 74 -7.42 -9.60 -3.73
CA ALA A 74 -6.59 -10.62 -4.37
C ALA A 74 -6.50 -10.49 -5.90
N THR A 75 -7.49 -9.87 -6.56
CA THR A 75 -7.44 -9.60 -7.99
C THR A 75 -6.47 -8.45 -8.30
N TYR A 76 -6.55 -7.34 -7.56
CA TYR A 76 -5.60 -6.23 -7.69
C TYR A 76 -4.17 -6.67 -7.36
N GLN A 77 -3.99 -7.48 -6.33
CA GLN A 77 -2.69 -8.06 -5.96
C GLN A 77 -2.08 -8.86 -7.11
N ARG A 78 -2.85 -9.74 -7.74
CA ARG A 78 -2.38 -10.55 -8.87
C ARG A 78 -2.04 -9.69 -10.08
N ALA A 79 -2.85 -8.67 -10.38
CA ALA A 79 -2.61 -7.75 -11.48
C ALA A 79 -1.35 -6.90 -11.25
N LEU A 80 -1.19 -6.29 -10.08
CA LEU A 80 0.00 -5.51 -9.75
C LEU A 80 1.27 -6.37 -9.72
N ALA A 81 1.18 -7.60 -9.23
CA ALA A 81 2.30 -8.54 -9.28
C ALA A 81 2.71 -8.87 -10.73
N ARG A 82 1.76 -8.93 -11.65
CA ARG A 82 2.02 -9.13 -13.08
C ARG A 82 2.71 -7.90 -13.68
N GLU A 83 2.16 -6.71 -13.50
CA GLU A 83 2.78 -5.45 -13.95
C GLU A 83 4.22 -5.32 -13.47
N LEU A 84 4.49 -5.57 -12.18
CA LEU A 84 5.84 -5.51 -11.63
C LEU A 84 6.79 -6.55 -12.24
N ARG A 85 6.33 -7.78 -12.49
CA ARG A 85 7.13 -8.83 -13.15
C ARG A 85 7.43 -8.47 -14.61
N ASP A 86 6.46 -7.90 -15.32
CA ASP A 86 6.63 -7.43 -16.69
C ASP A 86 7.65 -6.27 -16.77
N ARG A 87 7.78 -5.48 -15.68
CA ARG A 87 8.85 -4.47 -15.49
C ARG A 87 10.16 -5.07 -14.94
N GLY A 88 10.32 -6.39 -14.91
CA GLY A 88 11.54 -7.09 -14.51
C GLY A 88 11.76 -7.27 -13.01
N VAL A 89 10.79 -6.94 -12.15
CA VAL A 89 10.92 -7.08 -10.70
C VAL A 89 10.69 -8.55 -10.28
N THR A 90 11.55 -9.06 -9.40
CA THR A 90 11.30 -10.36 -8.77
C THR A 90 10.27 -10.20 -7.64
N VAL A 91 9.05 -10.70 -7.90
CA VAL A 91 7.90 -10.58 -6.98
C VAL A 91 7.55 -11.93 -6.36
N LEU A 92 7.66 -12.03 -5.04
CA LEU A 92 7.09 -13.11 -4.25
C LEU A 92 5.70 -12.69 -3.75
N SER A 93 4.68 -13.48 -4.06
CA SER A 93 3.30 -13.21 -3.64
C SER A 93 2.90 -14.11 -2.47
N GLU A 94 2.04 -13.61 -1.57
CA GLU A 94 1.47 -14.37 -0.45
C GLU A 94 2.53 -15.04 0.45
N VAL A 95 3.58 -14.30 0.81
CA VAL A 95 4.69 -14.85 1.61
C VAL A 95 4.21 -15.18 3.02
N GLU A 96 4.28 -16.45 3.40
CA GLU A 96 3.78 -16.93 4.70
C GLU A 96 4.69 -16.53 5.88
N ILE A 97 4.04 -16.11 6.96
CA ILE A 97 4.62 -15.93 8.29
C ILE A 97 3.94 -16.92 9.24
N PRO A 98 4.65 -17.89 9.82
CA PRO A 98 4.05 -18.82 10.78
C PRO A 98 3.61 -18.08 12.05
N ILE A 99 2.42 -18.42 12.53
CA ILE A 99 1.94 -18.01 13.86
C ILE A 99 2.11 -19.19 14.80
N GLU A 100 2.95 -19.01 15.82
CA GLU A 100 3.20 -20.01 16.84
C GLU A 100 2.46 -19.68 18.14
N TYR A 101 1.88 -20.71 18.75
CA TYR A 101 1.32 -20.66 20.09
C TYR A 101 1.95 -21.77 20.91
N LYS A 102 2.66 -21.40 21.99
CA LYS A 102 3.38 -22.34 22.87
C LYS A 102 4.34 -23.27 22.10
N GLY A 103 5.08 -22.72 21.14
CA GLY A 103 6.04 -23.47 20.31
C GLY A 103 5.42 -24.36 19.25
N GLN A 104 4.10 -24.29 19.03
CA GLN A 104 3.41 -25.02 17.97
C GLN A 104 2.84 -24.06 16.93
N ARG A 105 3.08 -24.33 15.65
CA ARG A 105 2.47 -23.57 14.55
C ARG A 105 0.97 -23.85 14.51
N ILE A 106 0.15 -22.80 14.66
CA ILE A 106 -1.31 -22.90 14.67
C ILE A 106 -1.98 -22.22 13.48
N ALA A 107 -1.28 -21.29 12.82
CA ALA A 107 -1.80 -20.54 11.69
C ALA A 107 -0.68 -19.90 10.86
N THR A 108 -1.06 -19.16 9.83
CA THR A 108 -0.17 -18.33 9.02
C THR A 108 -0.77 -16.95 8.81
N ARG A 109 0.09 -15.93 8.80
CA ARG A 109 -0.19 -14.66 8.12
C ARG A 109 0.46 -14.68 6.75
N ARG A 110 0.00 -13.81 5.86
CA ARG A 110 0.55 -13.69 4.51
C ARG A 110 0.83 -12.22 4.23
N VAL A 111 2.00 -11.96 3.65
CA VAL A 111 2.35 -10.67 3.06
C VAL A 111 1.92 -10.69 1.62
N ASP A 112 1.22 -9.65 1.17
CA ASP A 112 0.64 -9.62 -0.18
C ASP A 112 1.73 -9.73 -1.24
N LEU A 113 2.70 -8.80 -1.25
CA LEU A 113 3.83 -8.81 -2.19
C LEU A 113 5.14 -8.47 -1.48
N TYR A 114 6.17 -9.29 -1.71
CA TYR A 114 7.55 -9.05 -1.31
C TYR A 114 8.42 -8.93 -2.55
N LEU A 115 9.07 -7.80 -2.72
CA LEU A 115 9.87 -7.47 -3.91
C LEU A 115 11.35 -7.63 -3.58
N LYS A 116 12.09 -8.33 -4.44
CA LYS A 116 13.56 -8.38 -4.39
C LYS A 116 14.13 -7.32 -5.34
N LEU A 117 14.57 -6.21 -4.77
CA LEU A 117 15.31 -5.12 -5.44
C LEU A 117 16.66 -4.93 -4.73
N ASP A 118 17.37 -3.84 -5.04
CA ASP A 118 18.56 -3.39 -4.30
C ASP A 118 18.33 -3.32 -2.78
N LYS A 119 17.11 -2.98 -2.36
CA LYS A 119 16.59 -3.22 -1.01
C LYS A 119 15.26 -3.96 -1.10
N PRO A 120 15.00 -4.94 -0.22
CA PRO A 120 13.70 -5.59 -0.19
C PRO A 120 12.59 -4.59 0.11
N VAL A 121 11.43 -4.77 -0.50
CA VAL A 121 10.26 -3.92 -0.32
C VAL A 121 9.03 -4.79 -0.06
N ILE A 122 8.17 -4.37 0.86
CA ILE A 122 6.87 -5.00 1.08
C ILE A 122 5.77 -4.09 0.54
N LEU A 123 4.87 -4.63 -0.28
CA LEU A 123 3.61 -3.97 -0.62
C LEU A 123 2.48 -4.69 0.11
N GLU A 124 1.70 -3.92 0.87
CA GLU A 124 0.43 -4.35 1.47
C GLU A 124 -0.70 -3.65 0.71
N LEU A 125 -1.62 -4.42 0.17
CA LEU A 125 -2.73 -3.91 -0.63
C LEU A 125 -4.00 -3.96 0.19
N LYS A 126 -4.88 -3.00 -0.05
CA LYS A 126 -6.25 -3.02 0.44
C LYS A 126 -7.18 -2.64 -0.70
N ALA A 127 -8.38 -3.18 -0.68
CA ALA A 127 -9.47 -2.68 -1.49
C ALA A 127 -10.61 -2.27 -0.56
N VAL A 128 -10.60 -1.02 -0.09
CA VAL A 128 -11.57 -0.53 0.89
C VAL A 128 -12.21 0.79 0.46
N VAL A 129 -13.53 0.87 0.64
CA VAL A 129 -14.34 2.06 0.33
C VAL A 129 -14.01 3.22 1.27
N THR A 130 -13.94 2.93 2.57
CA THR A 130 -13.84 3.96 3.62
C THR A 130 -12.43 4.54 3.78
N GLY A 131 -11.51 4.17 2.90
CA GLY A 131 -10.09 4.48 3.02
C GLY A 131 -9.34 3.59 4.01
N LEU A 132 -8.03 3.77 4.06
CA LEU A 132 -7.11 3.01 4.90
C LEU A 132 -7.28 3.37 6.39
N LYS A 133 -7.20 2.37 7.25
CA LYS A 133 -7.27 2.50 8.71
C LYS A 133 -5.92 2.24 9.35
N THR A 134 -5.77 2.66 10.61
CA THR A 134 -4.55 2.46 11.40
C THR A 134 -4.19 0.98 11.57
N GLU A 135 -5.17 0.07 11.58
CA GLU A 135 -4.90 -1.38 11.61
C GLU A 135 -4.12 -1.88 10.39
N HIS A 136 -4.40 -1.35 9.19
CA HIS A 136 -3.69 -1.72 7.97
C HIS A 136 -2.22 -1.27 8.04
N LEU A 137 -1.97 -0.08 8.59
CA LEU A 137 -0.60 0.39 8.82
C LEU A 137 0.14 -0.47 9.86
N LYS A 138 -0.55 -0.87 10.94
CA LYS A 138 0.04 -1.77 11.95
C LYS A 138 0.38 -3.13 11.36
N GLN A 139 -0.46 -3.64 10.45
CA GLN A 139 -0.21 -4.88 9.72
C GLN A 139 1.06 -4.79 8.87
N LEU A 140 1.19 -3.75 8.03
CA LEU A 140 2.41 -3.52 7.24
C LEU A 140 3.65 -3.40 8.13
N LYS A 141 3.60 -2.60 9.21
CA LYS A 141 4.72 -2.45 10.16
C LYS A 141 5.14 -3.77 10.81
N PHE A 142 4.17 -4.62 11.17
CA PHE A 142 4.46 -5.96 11.68
C PHE A 142 5.23 -6.79 10.65
N TYR A 143 4.81 -6.80 9.39
CA TYR A 143 5.51 -7.53 8.32
C TYR A 143 6.92 -6.99 8.07
N MET A 144 7.08 -5.67 7.99
CA MET A 144 8.38 -5.02 7.86
C MET A 144 9.33 -5.40 9.00
N THR A 145 8.82 -5.42 10.24
CA THR A 145 9.60 -5.81 11.42
C THR A 145 10.01 -7.28 11.36
N TYR A 146 9.08 -8.18 11.00
CA TYR A 146 9.34 -9.61 10.89
C TYR A 146 10.42 -9.94 9.86
N PHE A 147 10.35 -9.33 8.67
CA PHE A 147 11.32 -9.54 7.59
C PHE A 147 12.56 -8.64 7.68
N LYS A 148 12.68 -7.77 8.69
CA LYS A 148 13.75 -6.77 8.85
C LYS A 148 13.90 -5.87 7.60
N VAL A 149 12.77 -5.47 7.04
CA VAL A 149 12.68 -4.61 5.85
C VAL A 149 12.35 -3.18 6.28
N THR A 150 13.04 -2.20 5.70
CA THR A 150 12.84 -0.77 6.02
C THR A 150 11.88 -0.06 5.06
N GLU A 151 11.61 -0.65 3.90
CA GLU A 151 10.79 -0.05 2.84
C GLU A 151 9.46 -0.80 2.70
N GLY A 152 8.35 -0.08 2.84
CA GLY A 152 7.01 -0.66 2.77
C GLY A 152 5.98 0.32 2.25
N TYR A 153 5.03 -0.16 1.46
CA TYR A 153 3.99 0.64 0.85
C TYR A 153 2.63 0.05 1.20
N LEU A 154 1.72 0.90 1.67
CA LEU A 154 0.32 0.55 1.89
C LEU A 154 -0.52 1.17 0.78
N ILE A 155 -1.11 0.33 -0.07
CA ILE A 155 -1.78 0.75 -1.30
C ILE A 155 -3.28 0.47 -1.15
N ASN A 156 -4.12 1.46 -1.43
CA ASN A 156 -5.57 1.25 -1.48
C ASN A 156 -6.07 1.32 -2.93
N PHE A 157 -6.70 0.26 -3.41
CA PHE A 157 -7.51 0.27 -4.61
C PHE A 157 -8.96 0.59 -4.22
N PRO A 158 -9.40 1.86 -4.39
CA PRO A 158 -10.66 2.29 -3.82
C PRO A 158 -11.83 1.55 -4.47
N HIS A 159 -12.70 1.01 -3.63
CA HIS A 159 -14.05 0.69 -4.06
C HIS A 159 -14.88 1.98 -4.07
N VAL A 160 -15.67 2.16 -5.11
CA VAL A 160 -16.76 3.14 -5.09
C VAL A 160 -17.94 2.46 -4.38
N THR A 161 -18.73 3.17 -3.56
CA THR A 161 -19.96 2.59 -2.99
C THR A 161 -21.02 2.41 -4.07
N GLY A 162 -21.73 1.28 -4.05
CA GLY A 162 -22.88 0.97 -4.91
C GLY A 162 -22.48 0.31 -6.23
N PHE A 163 -23.12 -0.81 -6.60
CA PHE A 163 -23.09 -1.25 -8.01
C PHE A 163 -23.66 -0.10 -8.86
N PRO A 164 -23.06 0.26 -10.00
CA PRO A 164 -23.65 1.28 -10.86
C PRO A 164 -25.03 0.80 -11.31
N ASP A 165 -26.08 1.46 -10.82
CA ASP A 165 -27.45 1.27 -11.30
C ASP A 165 -27.50 1.69 -12.78
N GLY A 166 -27.26 0.75 -13.69
CA GLY A 166 -27.68 0.75 -15.10
C GLY A 166 -27.31 1.94 -16.00
N GLN A 167 -26.65 2.98 -15.50
CA GLN A 167 -26.28 4.17 -16.24
C GLN A 167 -24.82 4.45 -15.97
N GLN A 168 -23.98 4.14 -16.98
CA GLN A 168 -22.64 4.70 -17.10
C GLN A 168 -22.76 6.23 -17.17
N ARG A 169 -22.88 6.89 -16.01
CA ARG A 169 -22.38 8.25 -15.90
C ARG A 169 -20.88 8.12 -15.90
N ALA A 170 -20.25 8.70 -16.93
CA ALA A 170 -18.82 8.83 -17.04
C ALA A 170 -18.24 9.07 -15.65
N LEU A 171 -17.33 8.17 -15.23
CA LEU A 171 -16.65 8.28 -13.95
C LEU A 171 -16.13 9.72 -13.83
N PRO A 172 -16.36 10.42 -12.71
CA PRO A 172 -15.82 11.76 -12.55
C PRO A 172 -14.32 11.67 -12.83
N ARG A 173 -13.84 12.39 -13.85
CA ARG A 173 -12.41 12.50 -14.16
C ARG A 173 -11.69 12.82 -12.86
N ALA A 174 -10.87 11.88 -12.40
CA ALA A 174 -10.13 12.03 -11.16
C ALA A 174 -9.25 13.28 -11.31
N ARG A 175 -9.51 14.30 -10.50
CA ARG A 175 -8.62 15.46 -10.43
C ARG A 175 -7.33 15.02 -9.74
N VAL A 176 -6.24 15.00 -10.49
CA VAL A 176 -4.88 14.93 -9.96
C VAL A 176 -4.59 16.27 -9.28
N THR A 177 -4.55 16.31 -7.96
CA THR A 177 -4.00 17.45 -7.21
C THR A 177 -2.69 17.01 -6.56
N THR A 178 -1.57 17.35 -7.19
CA THR A 178 -0.26 17.37 -6.56
C THR A 178 -0.01 18.75 -5.97
N GLU A 179 -0.70 19.13 -4.91
CA GLU A 179 -0.44 20.40 -4.23
C GLU A 179 0.33 20.16 -2.93
N ARG A 180 1.64 20.38 -3.03
CA ARG A 180 2.49 20.80 -1.92
C ARG A 180 2.01 22.20 -1.55
N TRP A 181 1.26 22.34 -0.46
CA TRP A 181 0.88 23.64 0.07
C TRP A 181 2.10 24.31 0.69
N THR A 182 2.70 25.26 -0.03
CA THR A 182 3.22 26.53 0.51
C THR A 182 3.28 27.54 -0.64
N TRP A 183 2.45 28.58 -0.59
CA TRP A 183 2.75 29.84 -1.28
C TRP A 183 3.87 30.52 -0.49
N CYS A 184 5.08 30.55 -1.03
CA CYS A 184 6.05 31.58 -0.71
C CYS A 184 5.95 32.65 -1.82
N GLN A 185 5.54 33.86 -1.43
CA GLN A 185 6.24 35.05 -1.90
C GLN A 185 7.47 35.23 -1.02
#